data_AF-A0A945PCG3-F1
#
_entry.id   AF-A0A945PCG3-F1
#
_cell.length_a   1.000
_cell.length_b   1.000
_cell.length_c   1.000
_cell.angle_alpha   90.00
_cell.angle_beta   90.00
_cell.angle_gamma   90.00
#
_symmetry.space_group_name_H-M   'P 1'
#
loop_
_entity.id
_entity.type
_entity.pdbx_description
1 polymer ?
#
loop_
_entity_poly.entity_id
_entity_poly.type
_entity_poly.pdbx_seq_one_letter_code
_entity_poly.pdbx_strand_id
1 'polypeptide(L)'
;MRRIEPVILLLVLACVTAAAAVPYQGTVITRSGDRHTVANLDFQGRDEIEVYVDDVRRLLTFDQIDRLRFGELRTEEIPVVLHLRSGDQLEAVISTGGGRNTPSASTVGGARGTSGFTGTTQLGPFYILLEQIAEIRFAHEGKPESVVIRPATVVDLQGRRFEVNSLRYRGRSSFDYQQDNQKRTKEMERITTLEFEDVEGQEIRPVVITFVTGRQTQGTVDAGTVRLSGETDAMYRRRVVEVFTGSTPQGPFAMGLHQLKLIRFNAAAADSAAGGDGDEGDGEP
;
A
#
# COMPACT_ATOMS: atom_id res chain seq x y z
N MET A 1 -19.66 13.80 -72.36
CA MET A 1 -20.38 13.05 -71.32
C MET A 1 -19.35 12.23 -70.55
N ARG A 2 -18.88 12.73 -69.40
CA ARG A 2 -17.88 12.04 -68.57
C ARG A 2 -18.61 11.19 -67.53
N ARG A 3 -18.40 9.86 -67.57
CA ARG A 3 -18.92 8.90 -66.60
C ARG A 3 -18.21 9.13 -65.26
N ILE A 4 -18.99 9.30 -64.20
CA ILE A 4 -18.51 9.31 -62.82
C ILE A 4 -18.72 7.89 -62.30
N GLU A 5 -17.63 7.18 -62.03
CA GLU A 5 -17.66 5.87 -61.36
C GLU A 5 -17.82 6.08 -59.84
N PRO A 6 -18.69 5.32 -59.15
CA PRO A 6 -18.77 5.37 -57.70
C PRO A 6 -17.68 4.49 -57.09
N VAL A 7 -16.72 5.11 -56.39
CA VAL A 7 -15.77 4.41 -55.53
C VAL A 7 -16.51 4.00 -54.26
N ILE A 8 -16.75 2.70 -54.10
CA ILE A 8 -17.28 2.10 -52.86
C ILE A 8 -16.11 1.97 -51.89
N LEU A 9 -16.09 2.84 -50.87
CA LEU A 9 -15.14 2.76 -49.76
C LEU A 9 -15.65 1.69 -48.77
N LEU A 10 -15.08 0.48 -48.86
CA LEU A 10 -15.31 -0.60 -47.90
C LEU A 10 -14.52 -0.30 -46.62
N LEU A 11 -15.20 0.20 -45.59
CA LEU A 11 -14.61 0.44 -44.27
C LEU A 11 -14.55 -0.90 -43.52
N VAL A 12 -13.39 -1.56 -43.55
CA VAL A 12 -13.14 -2.76 -42.74
C VAL A 12 -12.97 -2.30 -41.29
N LEU A 13 -14.02 -2.47 -40.51
CA LEU A 13 -14.00 -2.27 -39.06
C LEU A 13 -13.16 -3.40 -38.44
N ALA A 14 -11.87 -3.16 -38.25
CA ALA A 14 -11.01 -4.04 -37.47
C ALA A 14 -11.50 -4.01 -36.02
N CYS A 15 -12.27 -5.03 -35.64
CA CYS A 15 -12.59 -5.33 -34.26
C CYS A 15 -11.25 -5.62 -33.56
N VAL A 16 -10.72 -4.63 -32.85
CA VAL A 16 -9.64 -4.85 -31.90
C VAL A 16 -10.24 -5.70 -30.79
N THR A 17 -10.02 -7.00 -30.85
CA THR A 17 -10.25 -7.89 -29.70
C THR A 17 -9.34 -7.38 -28.59
N ALA A 18 -9.94 -6.74 -27.58
CA ALA A 18 -9.27 -6.52 -26.32
C ALA A 18 -8.73 -7.88 -25.86
N ALA A 19 -7.42 -7.98 -25.69
CA ALA A 19 -6.81 -9.16 -25.10
C ALA A 19 -7.53 -9.43 -23.78
N ALA A 20 -8.05 -10.66 -23.62
CA ALA A 20 -8.69 -11.08 -22.38
C ALA A 20 -7.72 -10.77 -21.22
N ALA A 21 -8.23 -10.07 -20.20
CA ALA A 21 -7.48 -9.76 -19.00
C ALA A 21 -6.81 -11.05 -18.49
N VAL A 22 -5.52 -11.00 -18.20
CA VAL A 22 -4.80 -12.13 -17.62
C VAL A 22 -5.57 -12.54 -16.37
N PRO A 23 -6.09 -13.78 -16.28
CA PRO A 23 -6.97 -14.14 -15.19
C PRO A 23 -6.17 -14.17 -13.89
N TYR A 24 -6.57 -13.36 -12.92
CA TYR A 24 -5.92 -13.36 -11.60
C TYR A 24 -6.06 -14.74 -10.96
N GLN A 25 -4.95 -15.24 -10.43
CA GLN A 25 -4.90 -16.48 -9.69
C GLN A 25 -4.55 -16.18 -8.24
N GLY A 26 -4.97 -17.06 -7.34
CA GLY A 26 -4.65 -16.90 -5.94
C GLY A 26 -4.97 -18.12 -5.11
N THR A 27 -4.55 -18.06 -3.85
CA THR A 27 -4.97 -18.99 -2.81
C THR A 27 -5.95 -18.28 -1.89
N VAL A 28 -7.17 -18.78 -1.82
CA VAL A 28 -8.18 -18.35 -0.85
C VAL A 28 -8.09 -19.26 0.37
N ILE A 29 -7.97 -18.66 1.55
CA ILE A 29 -7.91 -19.34 2.84
C ILE A 29 -9.17 -18.98 3.62
N THR A 30 -9.95 -19.99 3.98
CA THR A 30 -11.19 -19.82 4.74
C THR A 30 -10.90 -19.59 6.22
N ARG A 31 -11.90 -19.13 6.99
CA ARG A 31 -11.80 -19.04 8.46
C ARG A 31 -11.64 -20.39 9.15
N SER A 32 -12.12 -21.49 8.55
CA SER A 32 -11.86 -22.85 9.02
C SER A 32 -10.43 -23.31 8.76
N GLY A 33 -9.65 -22.57 7.95
CA GLY A 33 -8.27 -22.89 7.59
C GLY A 33 -8.11 -23.69 6.30
N ASP A 34 -9.20 -23.96 5.59
CA ASP A 34 -9.19 -24.64 4.29
C ASP A 34 -8.53 -23.74 3.24
N ARG A 35 -7.84 -24.35 2.28
CA ARG A 35 -7.10 -23.65 1.23
C ARG A 35 -7.61 -24.07 -0.14
N HIS A 36 -7.92 -23.07 -0.97
CA HIS A 36 -8.39 -23.26 -2.32
C HIS A 36 -7.50 -22.49 -3.29
N THR A 37 -6.87 -23.19 -4.23
CA THR A 37 -6.23 -22.54 -5.39
C THR A 37 -7.32 -22.20 -6.40
N VAL A 38 -7.46 -20.91 -6.70
CA VAL A 38 -8.53 -20.36 -7.53
C VAL A 38 -7.92 -19.63 -8.71
N ALA A 39 -8.35 -19.98 -9.91
CA ALA A 39 -8.05 -19.27 -11.15
C ALA A 39 -9.23 -18.38 -11.55
N ASN A 40 -8.98 -17.36 -12.38
CA ASN A 40 -9.99 -16.38 -12.79
C ASN A 40 -10.67 -15.73 -11.57
N LEU A 41 -9.90 -15.45 -10.53
CA LEU A 41 -10.40 -14.89 -9.29
C LEU A 41 -10.87 -13.45 -9.54
N ASP A 42 -12.13 -13.19 -9.23
CA ASP A 42 -12.76 -11.88 -9.36
C ASP A 42 -13.58 -11.54 -8.10
N PHE A 43 -13.80 -10.25 -7.85
CA PHE A 43 -14.69 -9.74 -6.81
C PHE A 43 -15.88 -9.05 -7.48
N GLN A 44 -17.05 -9.68 -7.38
CA GLN A 44 -18.29 -9.16 -7.97
C GLN A 44 -18.19 -8.87 -9.48
N GLY A 45 -17.47 -9.71 -10.23
CA GLY A 45 -17.23 -9.57 -11.66
C GLY A 45 -16.11 -8.60 -12.02
N ARG A 46 -15.30 -8.16 -11.04
CA ARG A 46 -14.23 -7.17 -11.23
C ARG A 46 -12.89 -7.69 -10.74
N ASP A 47 -11.82 -7.16 -11.32
CA ASP A 47 -10.43 -7.43 -10.95
C ASP A 47 -9.84 -6.39 -9.98
N GLU A 48 -10.74 -5.66 -9.32
CA GLU A 48 -10.42 -4.59 -8.39
C GLU A 48 -11.38 -4.63 -7.21
N ILE A 49 -10.90 -4.11 -6.08
CA ILE A 49 -11.65 -4.02 -4.85
C ILE A 49 -11.73 -2.58 -4.37
N GLU A 50 -12.94 -2.20 -3.99
CA GLU A 50 -13.19 -0.93 -3.31
C GLU A 50 -12.95 -1.09 -1.82
N VAL A 51 -12.08 -0.25 -1.28
CA VAL A 51 -11.75 -0.19 0.15
C VAL A 51 -11.81 1.25 0.65
N TYR A 52 -12.05 1.42 1.94
CA TYR A 52 -12.08 2.71 2.61
C TYR A 52 -10.90 2.80 3.58
N VAL A 53 -9.99 3.73 3.31
CA VAL A 53 -8.81 4.01 4.16
C VAL A 53 -9.02 5.39 4.76
N ASP A 54 -9.12 5.48 6.08
CA ASP A 54 -9.47 6.73 6.79
C ASP A 54 -10.73 7.40 6.19
N ASP A 55 -11.79 6.62 5.96
CA ASP A 55 -13.06 7.04 5.31
C ASP A 55 -12.93 7.56 3.86
N VAL A 56 -11.74 7.45 3.26
CA VAL A 56 -11.52 7.79 1.85
C VAL A 56 -11.59 6.54 0.99
N ARG A 57 -12.52 6.55 0.03
CA ARG A 57 -12.67 5.50 -0.98
C ARG A 57 -11.39 5.37 -1.81
N ARG A 58 -10.90 4.15 -1.94
CA ARG A 58 -9.81 3.74 -2.83
C ARG A 58 -10.21 2.51 -3.61
N LEU A 59 -9.80 2.46 -4.87
CA LEU A 59 -9.99 1.34 -5.76
C LEU A 59 -8.61 0.73 -6.02
N LEU A 60 -8.44 -0.54 -5.69
CA LEU A 60 -7.17 -1.24 -5.81
C LEU A 60 -7.34 -2.45 -6.72
N THR A 61 -6.50 -2.59 -7.74
CA THR A 61 -6.50 -3.77 -8.59
C THR A 61 -5.84 -4.93 -7.88
N PHE A 62 -6.20 -6.17 -8.23
CA PHE A 62 -5.57 -7.35 -7.64
C PHE A 62 -4.08 -7.46 -7.96
N ASP A 63 -3.63 -6.89 -9.08
CA ASP A 63 -2.20 -6.81 -9.38
C ASP A 63 -1.42 -5.93 -8.39
N GLN A 64 -2.08 -5.02 -7.66
CA GLN A 64 -1.41 -4.20 -6.66
C GLN A 64 -1.31 -4.88 -5.29
N ILE A 65 -2.10 -5.93 -5.04
CA ILE A 65 -2.28 -6.55 -3.73
C ILE A 65 -1.56 -7.90 -3.72
N ASP A 66 -0.59 -8.07 -2.83
CA ASP A 66 0.05 -9.38 -2.57
C ASP A 66 -0.87 -10.26 -1.70
N ARG A 67 -1.43 -9.66 -0.65
CA ARG A 67 -2.25 -10.37 0.32
C ARG A 67 -3.35 -9.48 0.90
N LEU A 68 -4.54 -10.06 1.03
CA LEU A 68 -5.70 -9.42 1.65
C LEU A 68 -6.14 -10.26 2.87
N ARG A 69 -6.05 -9.69 4.07
CA ARG A 69 -6.47 -10.36 5.31
C ARG A 69 -7.77 -9.76 5.83
N PHE A 70 -8.71 -10.62 6.18
CA PHE A 70 -10.03 -10.22 6.65
C PHE A 70 -10.11 -10.34 8.18
N GLY A 71 -10.45 -9.24 8.84
CA GLY A 71 -10.80 -9.22 10.26
C GLY A 71 -12.22 -9.69 10.49
N GLU A 72 -12.70 -9.62 11.72
CA GLU A 72 -14.07 -10.02 12.06
C GLU A 72 -15.10 -9.08 11.43
N LEU A 73 -16.20 -9.66 10.93
CA LEU A 73 -17.32 -8.89 10.39
C LEU A 73 -17.89 -7.97 11.48
N ARG A 74 -17.95 -6.68 11.16
CA ARG A 74 -18.75 -5.69 11.90
C ARG A 74 -20.03 -5.45 11.10
N THR A 75 -21.02 -4.81 11.73
CA THR A 75 -22.40 -4.65 11.23
C THR A 75 -22.55 -4.67 9.70
N GLU A 76 -21.84 -3.80 8.99
CA GLU A 76 -21.86 -3.70 7.51
C GLU A 76 -20.47 -3.47 6.90
N GLU A 77 -19.46 -3.80 7.68
CA GLU A 77 -18.07 -3.42 7.42
C GLU A 77 -17.17 -4.58 7.81
N ILE A 78 -16.28 -4.97 6.90
CA ILE A 78 -15.22 -5.91 7.21
C ILE A 78 -13.90 -5.15 7.26
N PRO A 79 -13.26 -5.04 8.43
CA PRO A 79 -11.91 -4.51 8.50
C PRO A 79 -10.97 -5.46 7.76
N VAL A 80 -10.11 -4.90 6.93
CA VAL A 80 -9.11 -5.64 6.16
C VAL A 80 -7.73 -5.04 6.32
N VAL A 81 -6.73 -5.89 6.21
CA VAL A 81 -5.33 -5.49 6.08
C VAL A 81 -4.85 -5.92 4.70
N LEU A 82 -4.51 -4.95 3.87
CA LEU A 82 -3.93 -5.17 2.55
C LEU A 82 -2.42 -5.06 2.65
N HIS A 83 -1.73 -6.11 2.21
CA HIS A 83 -0.30 -6.06 1.92
C HIS A 83 -0.17 -5.87 0.42
N LEU A 84 0.35 -4.72 0.01
CA LEU A 84 0.57 -4.37 -1.39
C LEU A 84 1.87 -4.98 -1.89
N ARG A 85 1.98 -5.16 -3.21
CA ARG A 85 3.23 -5.63 -3.84
C ARG A 85 4.40 -4.66 -3.68
N SER A 86 4.12 -3.37 -3.51
CA SER A 86 5.12 -2.36 -3.11
C SER A 86 5.71 -2.63 -1.71
N GLY A 87 5.12 -3.56 -0.97
CA GLY A 87 5.38 -3.89 0.42
C GLY A 87 4.71 -2.92 1.40
N ASP A 88 3.93 -1.95 0.91
CA ASP A 88 3.09 -1.12 1.76
C ASP A 88 1.99 -1.96 2.42
N GLN A 89 1.67 -1.63 3.67
CA GLN A 89 0.53 -2.16 4.38
C GLN A 89 -0.53 -1.08 4.54
N LEU A 90 -1.77 -1.41 4.16
CA LEU A 90 -2.94 -0.54 4.35
C LEU A 90 -3.95 -1.24 5.27
N GLU A 91 -4.36 -0.54 6.32
CA GLU A 91 -5.55 -0.91 7.08
C GLU A 91 -6.75 -0.19 6.46
N ALA A 92 -7.78 -0.94 6.13
CA ALA A 92 -8.94 -0.43 5.42
C ALA A 92 -10.21 -1.16 5.86
N VAL A 93 -11.35 -0.71 5.33
CA VAL A 93 -12.65 -1.35 5.49
C VAL A 93 -13.25 -1.65 4.13
N ILE A 94 -13.85 -2.83 3.99
CA ILE A 94 -14.74 -3.17 2.87
C ILE A 94 -16.18 -3.04 3.37
N SER A 95 -17.00 -2.26 2.67
CA SER A 95 -18.43 -2.21 2.96
C SER A 95 -19.12 -3.45 2.38
N THR A 96 -19.91 -4.14 3.20
CA THR A 96 -20.67 -5.34 2.79
C THR A 96 -22.10 -5.02 2.38
N GLY A 97 -22.49 -3.74 2.37
CA GLY A 97 -23.79 -3.27 1.90
C GLY A 97 -24.95 -3.57 2.85
N GLY A 98 -25.22 -2.65 3.78
CA GLY A 98 -26.48 -2.61 4.55
C GLY A 98 -27.02 -1.20 4.82
N GLY A 99 -26.40 -0.12 4.35
CA GLY A 99 -26.77 1.25 4.74
C GLY A 99 -26.90 2.16 3.53
N ARG A 100 -28.03 2.86 3.43
CA ARG A 100 -28.52 3.69 2.33
C ARG A 100 -27.69 4.96 2.01
N ASN A 101 -26.39 5.00 2.34
CA ASN A 101 -25.55 6.21 2.23
C ASN A 101 -24.22 6.00 1.49
N THR A 102 -24.14 5.09 0.52
CA THR A 102 -23.08 5.20 -0.50
C THR A 102 -23.54 6.20 -1.58
N PRO A 103 -22.76 7.26 -1.91
CA PRO A 103 -23.15 8.28 -2.89
C PRO A 103 -23.38 7.78 -4.33
N SER A 104 -23.23 6.47 -4.58
CA SER A 104 -23.36 5.86 -5.91
C SER A 104 -24.15 4.55 -5.89
N ALA A 105 -25.13 4.39 -4.98
CA ALA A 105 -26.08 3.28 -5.05
C ALA A 105 -27.16 3.55 -6.13
N SER A 106 -26.78 3.52 -7.40
CA SER A 106 -27.74 3.27 -8.49
C SER A 106 -27.86 1.77 -8.72
N THR A 107 -28.73 1.10 -7.95
CA THR A 107 -29.25 -0.21 -8.35
C THR A 107 -30.69 -0.37 -7.90
N VAL A 108 -31.58 -0.34 -8.91
CA VAL A 108 -32.95 -0.86 -8.85
C VAL A 108 -32.84 -2.38 -8.79
N GLY A 109 -33.36 -3.01 -7.74
CA GLY A 109 -33.49 -4.47 -7.65
C GLY A 109 -33.07 -5.02 -6.29
N GLY A 110 -34.05 -5.40 -5.48
CA GLY A 110 -33.84 -6.00 -4.17
C GLY A 110 -33.20 -7.38 -4.25
N ALA A 111 -32.00 -7.49 -3.71
CA ALA A 111 -31.45 -8.67 -3.06
C ALA A 111 -30.35 -8.15 -2.13
N ARG A 112 -30.25 -8.68 -0.90
CA ARG A 112 -29.06 -8.46 -0.07
C ARG A 112 -27.87 -8.94 -0.89
N GLY A 113 -27.10 -8.02 -1.47
CA GLY A 113 -25.97 -8.37 -2.31
C GLY A 113 -24.93 -9.06 -1.45
N THR A 114 -24.86 -10.37 -1.51
CA THR A 114 -23.86 -11.15 -0.79
C THR A 114 -22.50 -10.87 -1.43
N SER A 115 -21.71 -10.02 -0.78
CA SER A 115 -20.39 -9.65 -1.24
C SER A 115 -19.43 -10.83 -1.11
N GLY A 116 -18.69 -11.15 -2.18
CA GLY A 116 -17.86 -12.35 -2.23
C GLY A 116 -16.99 -12.42 -3.48
N PHE A 117 -16.12 -13.43 -3.49
CA PHE A 117 -15.23 -13.74 -4.60
C PHE A 117 -15.74 -14.93 -5.41
N THR A 118 -15.54 -14.86 -6.72
CA THR A 118 -15.81 -15.94 -7.67
C THR A 118 -14.53 -16.36 -8.39
N GLY A 119 -14.54 -17.57 -8.96
CA GLY A 119 -13.48 -18.06 -9.81
C GLY A 119 -13.69 -19.53 -10.16
N THR A 120 -12.61 -20.23 -10.48
CA THR A 120 -12.64 -21.65 -10.84
C THR A 120 -11.54 -22.42 -10.12
N THR A 121 -11.89 -23.56 -9.55
CA THR A 121 -10.96 -24.53 -8.98
C THR A 121 -10.87 -25.77 -9.88
N GLN A 122 -10.01 -26.73 -9.52
CA GLN A 122 -9.95 -28.04 -10.19
C GLN A 122 -11.26 -28.83 -10.08
N LEU A 123 -12.13 -28.52 -9.10
CA LEU A 123 -13.41 -29.19 -8.89
C LEU A 123 -14.58 -28.50 -9.61
N GLY A 124 -14.33 -27.38 -10.30
CA GLY A 124 -15.34 -26.59 -11.00
C GLY A 124 -15.48 -25.16 -10.45
N PRO A 125 -16.65 -24.51 -10.68
CA PRO A 125 -16.90 -23.14 -10.24
C PRO A 125 -16.70 -22.97 -8.74
N PHE A 126 -16.10 -21.84 -8.36
CA PHE A 126 -15.82 -21.46 -6.98
C PHE A 126 -16.58 -20.17 -6.63
N TYR A 127 -17.19 -20.16 -5.45
CA TYR A 127 -17.83 -18.98 -4.85
C TYR A 127 -17.59 -18.99 -3.35
N ILE A 128 -17.25 -17.83 -2.79
CA ILE A 128 -17.06 -17.67 -1.35
C ILE A 128 -17.45 -16.27 -0.87
N LEU A 129 -18.11 -16.19 0.27
CA LEU A 129 -18.52 -14.93 0.90
C LEU A 129 -17.38 -14.29 1.67
N LEU A 130 -17.33 -12.95 1.72
CA LEU A 130 -16.27 -12.24 2.45
C LEU A 130 -16.17 -12.67 3.93
N GLU A 131 -17.31 -12.95 4.57
CA GLU A 131 -17.37 -13.40 5.97
C GLU A 131 -16.74 -14.77 6.20
N GLN A 132 -16.60 -15.60 5.16
CA GLN A 132 -16.00 -16.94 5.24
C GLN A 132 -14.50 -16.93 4.98
N ILE A 133 -13.96 -15.83 4.48
CA ILE A 133 -12.56 -15.69 4.09
C ILE A 133 -11.76 -15.20 5.30
N ALA A 134 -10.61 -15.81 5.54
CA ALA A 134 -9.60 -15.31 6.46
C ALA A 134 -8.52 -14.52 5.71
N GLU A 135 -8.09 -15.04 4.56
CA GLU A 135 -7.00 -14.45 3.78
C GLU A 135 -7.10 -14.83 2.30
N ILE A 136 -6.72 -13.92 1.42
CA ILE A 136 -6.45 -14.20 0.01
C ILE A 136 -4.98 -13.84 -0.24
N ARG A 137 -4.27 -14.74 -0.92
CA ARG A 137 -2.93 -14.50 -1.45
C ARG A 137 -3.00 -14.50 -2.96
N PHE A 138 -2.67 -13.38 -3.59
CA PHE A 138 -2.66 -13.30 -5.04
C PHE A 138 -1.37 -13.89 -5.58
N ALA A 139 -1.46 -14.59 -6.71
CA ALA A 139 -0.31 -15.04 -7.46
C ALA A 139 0.05 -13.95 -8.47
N HIS A 140 1.34 -13.65 -8.58
CA HIS A 140 1.85 -12.64 -9.50
C HIS A 140 2.90 -13.25 -10.42
N GLU A 141 2.87 -12.83 -11.68
CA GLU A 141 3.98 -13.01 -12.60
C GLU A 141 4.87 -11.76 -12.59
N GLY A 142 6.19 -11.96 -12.65
CA GLY A 142 7.17 -10.87 -12.66
C GLY A 142 7.52 -10.29 -11.27
N LYS A 143 8.56 -9.46 -11.25
CA LYS A 143 8.99 -8.77 -10.02
C LYS A 143 7.95 -7.71 -9.64
N PRO A 144 7.70 -7.48 -8.34
CA PRO A 144 6.80 -6.42 -7.92
C PRO A 144 7.28 -5.07 -8.45
N GLU A 145 6.34 -4.15 -8.68
CA GLU A 145 6.66 -2.74 -8.86
C GLU A 145 7.25 -2.23 -7.54
N SER A 146 8.58 -2.33 -7.41
CA SER A 146 9.25 -2.08 -6.13
C SER A 146 9.37 -0.58 -5.93
N VAL A 147 8.69 -0.05 -4.92
CA VAL A 147 9.04 1.27 -4.39
C VAL A 147 10.45 1.14 -3.81
N VAL A 148 11.41 1.88 -4.36
CA VAL A 148 12.79 1.87 -3.89
C VAL A 148 12.84 2.57 -2.53
N ILE A 149 12.86 1.77 -1.45
CA ILE A 149 12.94 2.32 -0.10
C ILE A 149 14.40 2.52 0.26
N ARG A 150 14.81 3.79 0.29
CA ARG A 150 16.17 4.18 0.65
C ARG A 150 16.47 3.79 2.10
N PRO A 151 17.68 3.26 2.38
CA PRO A 151 18.16 3.14 3.74
C PRO A 151 18.14 4.49 4.45
N ALA A 152 18.00 4.46 5.77
CA ALA A 152 17.94 5.66 6.58
C ALA A 152 18.70 5.48 7.89
N THR A 153 19.37 6.55 8.33
CA THR A 153 19.87 6.65 9.69
C THR A 153 18.78 7.24 10.57
N VAL A 154 18.34 6.48 11.56
CA VAL A 154 17.37 6.91 12.58
C VAL A 154 18.12 7.28 13.85
N VAL A 155 17.79 8.43 14.44
CA VAL A 155 18.40 8.93 15.68
C VAL A 155 17.31 9.15 16.72
N ASP A 156 17.49 8.55 17.90
CA ASP A 156 16.56 8.74 19.01
C ASP A 156 16.84 10.01 19.82
N LEU A 157 15.97 10.31 20.79
CA LEU A 157 16.12 11.45 21.69
C LEU A 157 17.41 11.39 22.52
N GLN A 158 17.93 10.20 22.81
CA GLN A 158 19.20 10.00 23.51
C GLN A 158 20.43 10.12 22.59
N GLY A 159 20.22 10.33 21.28
CA GLY A 159 21.29 10.47 20.29
C GLY A 159 21.86 9.14 19.77
N ARG A 160 21.28 8.00 20.13
CA ARG A 160 21.67 6.68 19.58
C ARG A 160 21.26 6.61 18.12
N ARG A 161 22.11 6.00 17.30
CA ARG A 161 21.95 5.92 15.84
C ARG A 161 21.67 4.49 15.41
N PHE A 162 20.75 4.34 14.48
CA PHE A 162 20.34 3.06 13.91
C PHE A 162 20.37 3.16 12.39
N GLU A 163 21.14 2.29 11.74
CA GLU A 163 21.09 2.14 10.28
C GLU A 163 19.95 1.18 9.92
N VAL A 164 18.92 1.74 9.29
CA VAL A 164 17.66 1.03 9.03
C VAL A 164 17.45 0.90 7.52
N ASN A 165 17.35 -0.34 7.07
CA ASN A 165 16.95 -0.69 5.71
C ASN A 165 15.43 -0.80 5.63
N SER A 166 14.88 -0.39 4.48
CA SER A 166 13.44 -0.47 4.17
C SER A 166 12.57 0.20 5.25
N LEU A 167 12.96 1.41 5.68
CA LEU A 167 12.22 2.18 6.68
C LEU A 167 10.82 2.54 6.16
N ARG A 168 9.79 2.19 6.93
CA ARG A 168 8.38 2.45 6.64
C ARG A 168 7.72 3.23 7.77
N TYR A 169 6.83 4.15 7.42
CA TYR A 169 6.00 4.88 8.38
C TYR A 169 4.60 4.25 8.43
N ARG A 170 4.26 3.65 9.58
CA ARG A 170 3.01 2.91 9.81
C ARG A 170 2.76 1.88 8.71
N GLY A 171 3.82 1.14 8.35
CA GLY A 171 3.79 0.15 7.27
C GLY A 171 3.80 0.70 5.84
N ARG A 172 3.89 2.01 5.62
CA ARG A 172 3.83 2.65 4.29
C ARG A 172 5.14 3.31 3.89
N SER A 173 5.36 3.50 2.59
CA SER A 173 6.47 4.30 2.03
C SER A 173 6.18 5.80 1.98
N SER A 174 5.03 6.22 2.51
CA SER A 174 4.61 7.62 2.62
C SER A 174 4.53 8.06 4.08
N PHE A 175 4.80 9.33 4.30
CA PHE A 175 4.77 10.00 5.60
C PHE A 175 3.56 10.94 5.68
N ASP A 176 2.75 10.77 6.73
CA ASP A 176 1.62 11.64 7.02
C ASP A 176 1.96 12.63 8.14
N TYR A 177 1.58 13.89 7.94
CA TYR A 177 1.71 14.97 8.91
C TYR A 177 0.54 15.94 8.80
N GLN A 178 0.33 16.78 9.81
CA GLN A 178 -0.64 17.87 9.75
C GLN A 178 0.06 19.19 9.42
N GLN A 179 -0.57 19.98 8.55
CA GLN A 179 -0.12 21.32 8.19
C GLN A 179 -1.36 22.19 7.97
N ASP A 180 -1.44 23.32 8.68
CA ASP A 180 -2.58 24.25 8.60
C ASP A 180 -3.94 23.54 8.83
N ASN A 181 -4.00 22.65 9.83
CA ASN A 181 -5.14 21.77 10.15
C ASN A 181 -5.57 20.81 9.03
N GLN A 182 -4.73 20.59 8.01
CA GLN A 182 -4.96 19.63 6.94
C GLN A 182 -3.97 18.47 7.05
N LYS A 183 -4.47 17.24 6.93
CA LYS A 183 -3.62 16.05 6.77
C LYS A 183 -2.93 16.13 5.41
N ARG A 184 -1.60 16.00 5.41
CA ARG A 184 -0.74 15.96 4.23
C ARG A 184 -0.02 14.63 4.21
N THR A 185 0.16 14.10 3.00
CA THR A 185 0.91 12.87 2.75
C THR A 185 2.01 13.16 1.74
N LYS A 186 3.22 12.65 2.01
CA LYS A 186 4.38 12.78 1.12
C LYS A 186 5.15 11.48 1.04
N GLU A 187 5.55 11.11 -0.17
CA GLU A 187 6.41 9.93 -0.36
C GLU A 187 7.78 10.13 0.30
N MET A 188 8.23 9.12 1.05
CA MET A 188 9.52 9.14 1.76
C MET A 188 10.71 9.16 0.79
N GLU A 189 10.54 8.71 -0.46
CA GLU A 189 11.54 8.87 -1.52
C GLU A 189 11.87 10.35 -1.81
N ARG A 190 10.93 11.27 -1.52
CA ARG A 190 11.09 12.71 -1.78
C ARG A 190 11.63 13.47 -0.59
N ILE A 191 11.83 12.82 0.55
CA ILE A 191 12.23 13.43 1.82
C ILE A 191 13.70 13.10 2.10
N THR A 192 14.54 14.08 2.39
CA THR A 192 15.92 13.84 2.83
C THR A 192 16.01 13.73 4.34
N THR A 193 15.23 14.54 5.06
CA THR A 193 15.31 14.63 6.51
C THR A 193 13.94 14.83 7.14
N LEU A 194 13.70 14.15 8.26
CA LEU A 194 12.62 14.43 9.20
C LEU A 194 13.24 14.78 10.55
N GLU A 195 13.04 16.01 11.03
CA GLU A 195 13.49 16.47 12.34
C GLU A 195 12.27 16.69 13.25
N PHE A 196 12.29 16.08 14.42
CA PHE A 196 11.18 16.13 15.37
C PHE A 196 11.61 16.92 16.59
N GLU A 197 10.91 18.02 16.88
CA GLU A 197 11.18 18.82 18.07
C GLU A 197 10.66 18.09 19.30
N ASP A 198 11.49 18.02 20.35
CA ASP A 198 11.06 17.48 21.64
C ASP A 198 10.35 18.58 22.41
N VAL A 199 9.07 18.36 22.69
CA VAL A 199 8.24 19.33 23.41
C VAL A 199 7.67 18.60 24.61
N GLU A 200 8.19 18.92 25.79
CA GLU A 200 7.84 18.24 27.03
C GLU A 200 6.32 18.22 27.25
N GLY A 201 5.78 17.03 27.52
CA GLY A 201 4.36 16.85 27.86
C GLY A 201 3.39 17.01 26.70
N GLN A 202 3.85 17.18 25.45
CA GLN A 202 2.95 17.29 24.30
C GLN A 202 2.81 15.96 23.56
N GLU A 203 1.56 15.59 23.28
CA GLU A 203 1.21 14.48 22.39
C GLU A 203 1.44 14.85 20.93
N ILE A 204 1.39 16.14 20.60
CA ILE A 204 1.61 16.65 19.25
C ILE A 204 3.03 17.22 19.18
N ARG A 205 3.84 16.69 18.25
CA ARG A 205 5.23 17.14 18.06
C ARG A 205 5.39 17.90 16.74
N PRO A 206 6.07 19.06 16.74
CA PRO A 206 6.49 19.70 15.51
C PRO A 206 7.45 18.80 14.72
N VAL A 207 7.31 18.82 13.40
CA VAL A 207 8.22 18.16 12.47
C VAL A 207 8.66 19.14 11.39
N VAL A 208 9.97 19.18 11.13
CA VAL A 208 10.58 19.85 9.98
C VAL A 208 10.93 18.79 8.95
N ILE A 209 10.36 18.94 7.75
CA ILE A 209 10.55 18.04 6.62
C ILE A 209 11.43 18.73 5.60
N THR A 210 12.60 18.16 5.32
CA THR A 210 13.45 18.61 4.22
C THR A 210 13.26 17.68 3.04
N PHE A 211 13.00 18.23 1.87
CA PHE A 211 12.81 17.46 0.63
C PHE A 211 14.12 17.31 -0.14
N VAL A 212 14.15 16.36 -1.07
CA VAL A 212 15.26 16.16 -2.03
C VAL A 212 15.56 17.42 -2.85
N THR A 213 14.57 18.29 -3.04
CA THR A 213 14.72 19.59 -3.72
C THR A 213 15.41 20.67 -2.87
N GLY A 214 15.72 20.37 -1.60
CA GLY A 214 16.21 21.33 -0.61
C GLY A 214 15.11 22.20 0.01
N ARG A 215 13.87 22.15 -0.50
CA ARG A 215 12.73 22.85 0.11
C ARG A 215 12.45 22.27 1.50
N GLN A 216 12.09 23.13 2.43
CA GLN A 216 11.61 22.73 3.75
C GLN A 216 10.12 23.03 3.93
N THR A 217 9.49 22.25 4.80
CA THR A 217 8.11 22.46 5.25
C THR A 217 8.01 22.05 6.71
N GLN A 218 7.16 22.76 7.44
CA GLN A 218 6.87 22.47 8.84
C GLN A 218 5.45 21.92 8.97
N GLY A 219 5.25 21.11 9.99
CA GLY A 219 3.95 20.60 10.37
C GLY A 219 4.01 19.94 11.73
N THR A 220 3.01 19.13 12.04
CA THR A 220 2.93 18.42 13.31
C THR A 220 2.56 16.95 13.10
N VAL A 221 2.92 16.12 14.06
CA VAL A 221 2.59 14.70 14.11
C VAL A 221 2.06 14.33 15.49
N ASP A 222 1.12 13.39 15.54
CA ASP A 222 0.67 12.78 16.79
C ASP A 222 1.67 11.72 17.25
N ALA A 223 2.38 12.05 18.33
CA ALA A 223 3.31 11.22 19.08
C ALA A 223 2.75 10.80 20.45
N GLY A 224 1.44 10.92 20.66
CA GLY A 224 0.76 10.60 21.91
C GLY A 224 0.95 9.14 22.33
N THR A 225 1.37 8.96 23.58
CA THR A 225 1.59 7.63 24.19
C THR A 225 0.42 7.21 25.07
N VAL A 226 -0.61 8.05 25.21
CA VAL A 226 -1.80 7.74 26.00
C VAL A 226 -2.60 6.63 25.32
N ARG A 227 -3.06 5.68 26.13
CA ARG A 227 -3.82 4.53 25.66
C ARG A 227 -5.27 4.92 25.35
N LEU A 228 -5.77 4.51 24.19
CA LEU A 228 -7.13 4.82 23.77
C LEU A 228 -8.14 3.83 24.36
N SER A 229 -9.39 4.27 24.52
CA SER A 229 -10.46 3.38 24.99
C SER A 229 -10.70 2.24 24.00
N GLY A 230 -10.77 1.01 24.49
CA GLY A 230 -10.91 -0.20 23.66
C GLY A 230 -9.64 -0.64 22.93
N GLU A 231 -8.50 0.03 23.17
CA GLU A 231 -7.23 -0.30 22.52
C GLU A 231 -6.57 -1.55 23.11
N THR A 232 -6.48 -2.61 22.31
CA THR A 232 -5.74 -3.82 22.66
C THR A 232 -4.23 -3.57 22.72
N ASP A 233 -3.46 -4.46 23.36
CA ASP A 233 -1.99 -4.30 23.45
C ASP A 233 -1.33 -4.27 22.07
N ALA A 234 -1.83 -5.08 21.13
CA ALA A 234 -1.33 -5.11 19.76
C ALA A 234 -1.60 -3.78 19.04
N MET A 235 -2.78 -3.18 19.23
CA MET A 235 -3.13 -1.88 18.65
C MET A 235 -2.26 -0.77 19.23
N TYR A 236 -2.10 -0.74 20.56
CA TYR A 236 -1.24 0.22 21.24
C TYR A 236 0.20 0.13 20.74
N ARG A 237 0.75 -1.08 20.69
CA ARG A 237 2.10 -1.32 20.21
C ARG A 237 2.29 -0.83 18.77
N ARG A 238 1.35 -1.11 17.86
CA ARG A 238 1.42 -0.62 16.48
C ARG A 238 1.36 0.90 16.38
N ARG A 239 0.46 1.53 17.13
CA ARG A 239 0.25 2.99 17.08
C ARG A 239 1.39 3.78 17.72
N VAL A 240 1.96 3.27 18.81
CA VAL A 240 2.89 4.04 19.65
C VAL A 240 4.34 3.59 19.48
N VAL A 241 4.59 2.29 19.33
CA VAL A 241 5.95 1.71 19.32
C VAL A 241 6.41 1.37 17.90
N GLU A 242 5.52 0.88 17.05
CA GLU A 242 5.86 0.42 15.68
C GLU A 242 5.47 1.47 14.63
N VAL A 243 5.70 2.74 14.94
CA VAL A 243 5.37 3.85 14.03
C VAL A 243 6.35 3.88 12.86
N PHE A 244 7.64 3.79 13.13
CA PHE A 244 8.65 3.55 12.13
C PHE A 244 9.17 2.13 12.25
N THR A 245 9.07 1.36 11.18
CA THR A 245 9.50 -0.04 11.14
C THR A 245 10.48 -0.27 10.02
N GLY A 246 11.38 -1.24 10.18
CA GLY A 246 12.31 -1.62 9.13
C GLY A 246 13.16 -2.80 9.58
N SER A 247 14.36 -2.91 9.01
CA SER A 247 15.34 -3.91 9.41
C SER A 247 16.70 -3.29 9.68
N THR A 248 17.38 -3.79 10.70
CA THR A 248 18.78 -3.48 11.00
C THR A 248 19.60 -4.75 10.84
N PRO A 249 20.95 -4.68 10.81
CA PRO A 249 21.78 -5.88 10.82
C PRO A 249 21.54 -6.81 12.03
N GLN A 250 20.99 -6.28 13.12
CA GLN A 250 20.72 -7.03 14.35
C GLN A 250 19.31 -7.66 14.39
N GLY A 251 18.46 -7.36 13.41
CA GLY A 251 17.08 -7.86 13.35
C GLY A 251 16.03 -6.79 13.05
N PRO A 252 14.75 -7.08 13.31
CA PRO A 252 13.66 -6.15 13.03
C PRO A 252 13.81 -4.87 13.85
N PHE A 253 13.52 -3.74 13.21
CA PHE A 253 13.54 -2.42 13.82
C PHE A 253 12.11 -1.88 14.00
N ALA A 254 11.86 -1.28 15.16
CA ALA A 254 10.63 -0.55 15.44
C ALA A 254 10.94 0.65 16.36
N MET A 255 10.38 1.82 16.06
CA MET A 255 10.52 3.01 16.88
C MET A 255 9.26 3.89 16.83
N GLY A 256 8.87 4.38 18.01
CA GLY A 256 7.77 5.31 18.17
C GLY A 256 8.18 6.75 17.92
N LEU A 257 7.24 7.59 17.48
CA LEU A 257 7.46 9.04 17.32
C LEU A 257 7.89 9.71 18.64
N HIS A 258 7.43 9.22 19.79
CA HIS A 258 7.79 9.74 21.11
C HIS A 258 9.26 9.52 21.50
N GLN A 259 10.01 8.69 20.77
CA GLN A 259 11.44 8.43 21.03
C GLN A 259 12.33 9.00 19.94
N LEU A 260 11.75 9.52 18.87
CA LEU A 260 12.45 9.87 17.64
C LEU A 260 12.93 11.31 17.67
N LYS A 261 14.19 11.54 17.31
CA LYS A 261 14.73 12.89 17.15
C LYS A 261 14.87 13.28 15.69
N LEU A 262 15.41 12.37 14.89
CA LEU A 262 15.83 12.66 13.52
C LEU A 262 15.82 11.40 12.68
N ILE A 263 15.35 11.51 11.43
CA ILE A 263 15.58 10.52 10.38
C ILE A 263 16.31 11.21 9.24
N ARG A 264 17.41 10.61 8.79
CA ARG A 264 18.11 11.00 7.56
C ARG A 264 17.99 9.87 6.56
N PHE A 265 17.37 10.14 5.42
CA PHE A 265 17.33 9.20 4.30
C PHE A 265 18.63 9.30 3.53
N ASN A 266 19.31 8.17 3.39
CA ASN A 266 20.53 8.10 2.60
C ASN A 266 20.18 8.38 1.14
N ALA A 267 21.10 9.01 0.40
CA ALA A 267 20.96 9.11 -1.04
C ALA A 267 20.75 7.69 -1.59
N ALA A 268 19.84 7.53 -2.55
CA ALA A 268 19.78 6.28 -3.29
C ALA A 268 21.21 6.02 -3.78
N ALA A 269 21.79 4.88 -3.44
CA ALA A 269 23.05 4.49 -4.04
C ALA A 269 22.79 4.49 -5.54
N ALA A 270 23.26 5.53 -6.24
CA ALA A 270 23.42 5.46 -7.67
C ALA A 270 24.26 4.21 -7.89
N ASP A 271 23.80 3.33 -8.78
CA ASP A 271 24.46 2.10 -9.19
C ASP A 271 25.98 2.26 -9.10
N SER A 272 26.55 1.76 -8.01
CA SER A 272 28.00 1.61 -7.87
C SER A 272 28.37 0.32 -8.60
N ALA A 273 28.04 0.32 -9.90
CA ALA A 273 28.40 -0.67 -10.90
C ALA A 273 28.69 0.10 -12.20
N ALA A 274 29.53 1.14 -12.10
CA ALA A 274 30.13 1.79 -13.25
C ALA A 274 31.53 2.26 -12.88
N GLY A 275 32.53 1.61 -13.49
CA GLY A 275 33.87 2.15 -13.68
C GLY A 275 34.83 1.94 -12.52
N GLY A 276 35.54 0.81 -12.54
CA GLY A 276 36.73 0.56 -11.74
C GLY A 276 37.76 -0.20 -12.56
N ASP A 277 38.57 0.57 -13.26
CA ASP A 277 39.95 0.32 -13.72
C ASP A 277 40.25 -0.86 -14.64
N GLY A 278 40.37 -0.51 -15.93
CA GLY A 278 41.19 -1.17 -16.92
C GLY A 278 41.77 -0.12 -17.87
N ASP A 279 42.45 0.90 -17.32
CA ASP A 279 43.28 1.84 -18.07
C ASP A 279 44.71 1.27 -18.09
N GLU A 280 44.99 0.40 -19.07
CA GLU A 280 46.36 0.07 -19.46
C GLU A 280 46.94 1.29 -20.17
N GLY A 281 47.60 2.15 -19.40
CA GLY A 281 48.49 3.19 -19.92
C GLY A 281 49.72 2.55 -20.54
N ASP A 282 49.71 2.45 -21.86
CA ASP A 282 50.91 2.29 -22.69
C ASP A 282 51.82 3.52 -22.54
N GLY A 283 53.11 3.26 -22.29
CA GLY A 283 54.22 4.08 -22.81
C GLY A 283 55.00 4.92 -21.79
N GLU A 284 56.21 4.47 -21.43
CA GLU A 284 57.51 5.07 -21.82
C GLU A 284 58.66 4.38 -21.05
N PRO A 285 59.93 4.44 -21.49
CA PRO A 285 60.55 5.36 -22.46
C PRO A 285 61.01 4.77 -23.80
#